data_AF-A0A947A6I8-F1
#
_entry.id   AF-A0A947A6I8-F1
#
_cell.length_a   1.000
_cell.length_b   1.000
_cell.length_c   1.000
_cell.angle_alpha   90.00
_cell.angle_beta   90.00
_cell.angle_gamma   90.00
#
_symmetry.space_group_name_H-M   'P 1'
#
loop_
_entity.id
_entity.type
_entity.pdbx_description
1 polymer ?
#
loop_
_entity_poly.entity_id
_entity_poly.type
_entity_poly.pdbx_seq_one_letter_code
_entity_poly.pdbx_strand_id
1 'polypeptide(L)'
;MSSLPRPFKKLLFGFAFSPTLEDNLHEATRLAHYFNATLILLHVGEKTKDKTDKLQNLLAKIEFRDVPITIRWEEGKPENV
;
A
#
# COMPACT_ATOMS: atom_id res chain seq x y z
N MET A 1 15.36 18.34 21.75
CA MET A 1 14.46 17.17 21.80
C MET A 1 14.98 16.13 20.83
N SER A 2 15.55 15.04 21.31
CA SER A 2 15.91 13.90 20.45
C SER A 2 14.62 13.28 19.91
N SER A 3 14.53 13.07 18.60
CA SER A 3 13.40 12.33 18.03
C SER A 3 13.46 10.90 18.55
N LEU A 4 12.33 10.38 19.03
CA LEU A 4 12.20 8.97 19.38
C LEU A 4 12.57 8.12 18.15
N PRO A 5 13.30 7.00 18.31
CA PRO A 5 13.62 6.14 17.19
C PRO A 5 12.31 5.67 16.53
N ARG A 6 12.22 5.84 15.21
CA ARG A 6 11.13 5.33 14.37
C ARG A 6 11.59 3.99 13.77
N PRO A 7 11.40 2.84 14.44
CA PRO A 7 11.99 1.57 14.02
C PRO A 7 11.40 1.06 12.71
N PHE A 8 10.11 1.34 12.46
CA PHE A 8 9.41 0.92 11.26
C PHE A 8 9.64 1.92 10.13
N LYS A 9 10.48 1.55 9.16
CA LYS A 9 10.79 2.38 7.98
C LYS A 9 9.99 2.00 6.73
N LYS A 10 9.44 0.79 6.71
CA LYS A 10 8.68 0.23 5.61
C LYS A 10 7.47 -0.50 6.17
N LEU A 11 6.32 -0.29 5.55
CA LEU A 11 5.08 -1.01 5.81
C LEU A 11 4.70 -1.74 4.52
N LEU A 12 4.59 -3.06 4.56
CA LEU A 12 4.08 -3.83 3.43
C LEU A 12 2.62 -4.17 3.67
N PHE A 13 1.75 -3.81 2.73
CA PHE A 13 0.35 -4.17 2.72
C PHE A 13 0.07 -5.06 1.50
N GLY A 14 -0.13 -6.35 1.77
CA GLY A 14 -0.63 -7.30 0.78
C GLY A 14 -2.13 -7.09 0.58
N PHE A 15 -2.56 -6.87 -0.66
CA PHE A 15 -3.95 -6.55 -0.95
C PHE A 15 -4.55 -7.41 -2.08
N ALA A 16 -5.86 -7.64 -1.95
CA ALA A 16 -6.71 -8.21 -2.98
C ALA A 16 -7.75 -7.17 -3.43
N PHE A 17 -8.23 -7.29 -4.67
CA PHE A 17 -9.32 -6.47 -5.20
C PHE A 17 -10.65 -6.90 -4.58
N SER A 18 -10.92 -6.42 -3.37
CA SER A 18 -12.11 -6.70 -2.57
C SER A 18 -12.97 -5.44 -2.36
N PRO A 19 -14.22 -5.58 -1.85
CA PRO A 19 -15.06 -4.43 -1.51
C PRO A 19 -14.42 -3.47 -0.50
N THR A 20 -13.57 -3.97 0.40
CA THR A 20 -12.93 -3.20 1.48
C THR A 20 -11.56 -2.64 1.08
N LEU A 21 -11.16 -2.72 -0.20
CA LEU A 21 -9.82 -2.26 -0.62
C LEU A 21 -9.61 -0.77 -0.36
N GLU A 22 -10.63 0.06 -0.60
CA GLU A 22 -10.56 1.51 -0.39
C GLU A 22 -10.28 1.82 1.09
N ASP A 23 -11.12 1.33 2.00
CA ASP A 23 -10.96 1.53 3.44
C ASP A 23 -9.58 1.07 3.94
N ASN A 24 -9.10 -0.09 3.48
CA ASN A 24 -7.79 -0.60 3.87
C ASN A 24 -6.63 0.26 3.33
N LEU A 25 -6.76 0.85 2.13
CA LEU A 25 -5.75 1.77 1.60
C LEU A 25 -5.69 3.07 2.42
N HIS A 26 -6.84 3.58 2.88
CA HIS A 26 -6.88 4.73 3.79
C HIS A 26 -6.13 4.42 5.09
N GLU A 27 -6.40 3.28 5.72
CA GLU A 27 -5.76 2.90 6.98
C GLU A 27 -4.25 2.61 6.81
N ALA A 28 -3.87 1.86 5.77
CA ALA A 28 -2.46 1.59 5.48
C ALA A 28 -1.66 2.88 5.25
N THR A 29 -2.25 3.85 4.56
CA THR A 29 -1.62 5.14 4.30
C THR A 29 -1.54 5.99 5.58
N ARG A 30 -2.61 6.03 6.38
CA ARG A 30 -2.61 6.72 7.69
C ARG A 30 -1.49 6.19 8.61
N LEU A 31 -1.31 4.87 8.65
CA LEU A 31 -0.24 4.24 9.42
C LEU A 31 1.14 4.56 8.85
N ALA A 32 1.32 4.50 7.53
CA ALA A 32 2.60 4.84 6.89
C ALA A 32 2.98 6.31 7.14
N HIS A 33 2.02 7.23 7.07
CA HIS A 33 2.20 8.63 7.42
C HIS A 33 2.62 8.78 8.90
N TYR A 34 1.88 8.16 9.82
CA TYR A 34 2.17 8.20 11.26
C TYR A 34 3.59 7.71 11.59
N PHE A 35 4.04 6.62 10.96
CA PHE A 35 5.39 6.09 11.16
C PHE A 35 6.47 6.82 10.36
N ASN A 36 6.09 7.73 9.45
CA ASN A 36 6.98 8.30 8.43
C ASN A 36 7.74 7.18 7.69
N ALA A 37 6.98 6.19 7.24
CA ALA A 37 7.44 4.97 6.58
C ALA A 37 7.04 4.96 5.10
N THR A 38 7.79 4.22 4.29
CA THR A 38 7.39 3.90 2.92
C THR A 38 6.31 2.82 2.95
N LEU A 39 5.21 3.04 2.24
CA LEU A 39 4.15 2.05 2.04
C LEU A 39 4.44 1.23 0.77
N ILE A 40 4.53 -0.08 0.91
CA ILE A 40 4.67 -1.04 -0.18
C ILE A 40 3.34 -1.75 -0.35
N LEU A 41 2.67 -1.53 -1.48
CA LEU A 41 1.44 -2.20 -1.86
C LEU A 41 1.80 -3.43 -2.69
N LEU A 42 1.48 -4.63 -2.20
CA LEU A 42 1.77 -5.89 -2.88
C LEU A 42 0.47 -6.55 -3.34
N HIS A 43 0.33 -6.79 -4.64
CA HIS A 43 -0.70 -7.67 -5.19
C HIS A 43 -0.07 -8.95 -5.72
N VAL A 44 -0.57 -10.10 -5.28
CA VAL A 44 -0.24 -11.41 -5.86
C VAL A 44 -1.40 -11.83 -6.78
N GLY A 45 -1.13 -11.90 -8.07
CA GLY A 45 -2.11 -12.22 -9.10
C GLY A 45 -1.89 -11.42 -10.39
N GLU A 46 -2.56 -11.85 -11.46
CA GLU A 46 -2.40 -11.25 -12.79
C GLU A 46 -2.56 -9.73 -12.77
N LYS A 47 -1.55 -9.03 -13.28
CA LYS A 47 -1.57 -7.58 -13.48
C LYS A 47 -2.28 -7.25 -14.79
N THR A 48 -3.50 -6.74 -14.68
CA THR A 48 -4.27 -6.26 -15.83
C THR A 48 -4.35 -4.73 -15.85
N LYS A 49 -4.69 -4.17 -17.02
CA LYS A 49 -4.93 -2.73 -17.16
C LYS A 49 -6.05 -2.26 -16.23
N ASP A 50 -7.18 -2.97 -16.21
CA ASP A 50 -8.34 -2.62 -15.37
C ASP A 50 -8.00 -2.58 -13.88
N LYS A 51 -7.22 -3.56 -13.39
CA LYS A 51 -6.74 -3.59 -12.00
C LYS A 51 -5.80 -2.44 -11.69
N THR A 52 -4.91 -2.10 -12.64
CA THR A 52 -3.99 -0.99 -12.49
C THR A 52 -4.74 0.33 -12.44
N ASP A 53 -5.67 0.57 -13.37
CA ASP A 53 -6.50 1.78 -13.44
C ASP A 53 -7.36 1.92 -12.18
N LYS A 54 -7.99 0.82 -11.72
CA LYS A 54 -8.76 0.79 -10.47
C LYS A 54 -7.90 1.18 -9.27
N LEU A 55 -6.68 0.63 -9.15
CA LEU A 55 -5.78 0.98 -8.06
C LEU A 55 -5.38 2.46 -8.13
N GLN A 56 -5.02 2.98 -9.30
CA GLN A 56 -4.65 4.40 -9.45
C GLN A 56 -5.81 5.34 -9.06
N ASN A 57 -7.04 4.99 -9.45
CA ASN A 57 -8.24 5.75 -9.06
C ASN A 57 -8.46 5.77 -7.55
N LEU A 58 -8.17 4.66 -6.85
CA LEU A 58 -8.24 4.62 -5.38
C LEU A 58 -7.12 5.46 -4.75
N LEU A 59 -5.88 5.34 -5.26
CA LEU A 59 -4.74 6.11 -4.74
C LEU A 59 -4.93 7.62 -4.92
N ALA A 60 -5.62 8.06 -5.98
CA ALA A 60 -5.94 9.47 -6.20
C ALA A 60 -6.84 10.09 -5.11
N LYS A 61 -7.58 9.26 -4.36
CA LYS A 61 -8.48 9.70 -3.27
C LYS A 61 -7.80 9.81 -1.91
N ILE A 62 -6.55 9.35 -1.80
CA ILE A 62 -5.83 9.32 -0.52
C ILE A 62 -5.40 10.73 -0.11
N GLU A 63 -5.62 11.06 1.18
CA GLU A 63 -5.33 12.38 1.74
C GLU A 63 -3.82 12.62 1.96
N PHE A 64 -3.08 11.61 2.43
CA PHE A 64 -1.64 11.71 2.75
C PHE A 64 -0.74 11.52 1.53
N ARG A 65 -0.68 12.54 0.66
CA ARG A 65 0.09 12.54 -0.61
C ARG A 65 1.62 12.58 -0.42
N ASP A 66 2.09 12.87 0.79
CA ASP A 66 3.49 12.89 1.17
C ASP A 66 4.06 11.50 1.49
N VAL A 67 3.20 10.49 1.67
CA VAL A 67 3.62 9.12 1.91
C VAL A 67 4.29 8.53 0.67
N PRO A 68 5.54 8.04 0.75
CA PRO A 68 6.16 7.34 -0.36
C PRO A 68 5.46 5.98 -0.57
N ILE A 69 4.84 5.79 -1.73
CA ILE A 69 4.14 4.53 -2.09
C ILE A 69 4.91 3.81 -3.20
N THR A 70 5.18 2.52 -3.00
CA THR A 70 5.73 1.61 -4.02
C THR A 70 4.71 0.50 -4.30
N ILE A 71 4.41 0.24 -5.57
CA ILE A 71 3.47 -0.81 -5.97
C ILE A 71 4.26 -1.99 -6.53
N ARG A 72 4.02 -3.20 -6.00
CA ARG A 72 4.59 -4.46 -6.46
C ARG A 72 3.48 -5.41 -6.91
N TRP A 73 3.74 -6.04 -8.04
CA TRP A 73 2.89 -7.06 -8.64
C TRP A 73 3.71 -8.33 -8.73
N GLU A 74 3.20 -9.41 -8.16
CA GLU A 74 3.85 -10.72 -8.18
C GLU A 74 2.86 -11.74 -8.73
N GLU A 75 3.37 -12.76 -9.41
CA GLU A 75 2.56 -13.84 -9.98
C GLU A 75 2.88 -15.16 -9.29
N GLY A 76 1.86 -15.92 -8.92
CA GLY A 76 2.03 -17.18 -8.20
C GLY A 76 1.02 -17.34 -7.07
N LYS A 77 1.28 -18.31 -6.18
CA LYS A 77 0.47 -18.49 -4.98
C LYS A 77 0.97 -17.58 -3.86
N PRO A 78 0.09 -16.90 -3.09
CA PRO A 78 0.48 -15.95 -2.05
C PRO A 78 1.45 -16.53 -1.00
N GLU A 79 1.39 -17.84 -0.75
CA GLU A 79 2.27 -18.53 0.21
C GLU A 79 3.71 -18.74 -0.27
N ASN A 80 3.99 -18.53 -1.56
CA ASN A 80 5.29 -18.81 -2.18
C ASN A 80 6.08 -17.55 -2.57
N VAL A 81 5.58 -16.36 -2.23
CA VAL A 81 6.12 -15.05 -2.62
C VAL A 81 6.55 -14.24 -1.40
#